data_AF-A0A499ULE7-F1
#
_entry.id   AF-A0A499ULE7-F1
#
_cell.length_a   1.000
_cell.length_b   1.000
_cell.length_c   1.000
_cell.angle_alpha   90.00
_cell.angle_beta   90.00
_cell.angle_gamma   90.00
#
_symmetry.space_group_name_H-M   'P 1'
#
loop_
_entity.id
_entity.type
_entity.pdbx_description
1 polymer ?
#
loop_
_entity_poly.entity_id
_entity_poly.type
_entity_poly.pdbx_seq_one_letter_code
_entity_poly.pdbx_strand_id
1 'polypeptide(L)'
;MQVLQAQMEVRPDPAEVSRARRWARSRLVGSGIGADEPLAETLILLISELVTNAVVHTGCPAVLRMLFPAQSMGGGAARTGAVAVSAEAGPQGRS
;
A
#
# COMPACT_ATOMS: atom_id res chain seq x y z
N MET A 1 -6.50 -19.52 -4.78
CA MET A 1 -5.99 -18.17 -5.08
C MET A 1 -5.03 -17.79 -3.98
N GLN A 2 -3.71 -17.87 -4.22
CA GLN A 2 -2.74 -17.35 -3.26
C GLN A 2 -2.66 -15.82 -3.47
N VAL A 3 -2.52 -15.06 -2.39
CA VAL A 3 -2.36 -13.60 -2.44
C VAL A 3 -1.12 -13.25 -1.63
N LEU A 4 -0.27 -12.38 -2.17
CA LEU A 4 0.87 -11.85 -1.42
C LEU A 4 0.40 -10.59 -0.68
N GLN A 5 0.63 -10.55 0.62
CA GLN A 5 0.25 -9.42 1.46
C GLN A 5 1.50 -8.72 2.00
N ALA A 6 1.52 -7.38 1.89
CA ALA A 6 2.50 -6.53 2.57
C ALA A 6 1.75 -5.51 3.44
N GLN A 7 2.29 -5.20 4.62
CA GLN A 7 1.74 -4.17 5.49
C GLN A 7 2.83 -3.34 6.16
N MET A 8 2.48 -2.14 6.58
CA MET A 8 3.30 -1.29 7.45
C MET A 8 2.41 -0.51 8.41
N GLU A 9 2.94 -0.21 9.60
CA GLU A 9 2.34 0.77 10.49
C GLU A 9 2.54 2.19 9.93
N VAL A 10 1.64 3.09 10.29
CA VAL A 10 1.64 4.51 9.95
C VAL A 10 1.38 5.27 11.25
N ARG A 11 2.32 6.13 11.66
CA ARG A 11 2.15 7.00 12.82
C ARG A 11 1.32 8.24 12.45
N PRO A 12 0.71 8.94 13.42
CA PRO A 12 0.05 10.23 13.17
C PRO A 12 1.08 11.35 12.98
N ASP A 13 1.95 11.21 11.98
CA ASP A 13 3.01 12.15 11.62
C ASP A 13 2.98 12.39 10.10
N PRO A 14 2.88 13.63 9.61
CA PRO A 14 2.92 13.95 8.17
C PRO A 14 4.13 13.38 7.42
N ALA A 15 5.26 13.15 8.08
CA ALA A 15 6.43 12.52 7.47
C ALA A 15 6.15 11.07 6.98
N GLU A 16 5.13 10.42 7.54
CA GLU A 16 4.73 9.06 7.21
C GLU A 16 4.17 8.95 5.79
N VAL A 17 3.64 10.03 5.21
CA VAL A 17 3.21 10.05 3.81
C VAL A 17 4.40 9.76 2.90
N SER A 18 5.53 10.42 3.12
CA SER A 18 6.75 10.19 2.34
C SER A 18 7.38 8.82 2.59
N ARG A 19 7.24 8.26 3.81
CA ARG A 19 7.66 6.89 4.12
C ARG A 19 6.80 5.87 3.39
N ALA A 20 5.48 6.04 3.42
CA ALA A 20 4.52 5.16 2.77
C ALA A 20 4.71 5.11 1.26
N ARG A 21 4.94 6.27 0.59
CA ARG A 21 5.26 6.29 -0.85
C ARG A 21 6.51 5.48 -1.19
N ARG A 22 7.59 5.63 -0.42
CA ARG A 22 8.85 4.88 -0.65
C ARG A 22 8.66 3.38 -0.42
N TRP A 23 7.94 3.02 0.64
CA TRP A 23 7.60 1.63 0.93
C TRP A 23 6.75 1.02 -0.19
N ALA A 24 5.70 1.72 -0.64
CA ALA A 24 4.82 1.26 -1.70
C ALA A 24 5.57 1.01 -3.02
N ARG A 25 6.43 1.94 -3.44
CA ARG A 25 7.30 1.76 -4.63
C ARG A 25 8.14 0.49 -4.53
N SER A 26 8.76 0.26 -3.37
CA SER A 26 9.56 -0.95 -3.15
C SER A 26 8.72 -2.23 -3.25
N ARG A 27 7.47 -2.22 -2.75
CA ARG A 27 6.56 -3.37 -2.85
C ARG A 27 6.05 -3.60 -4.27
N LEU A 28 5.74 -2.54 -5.01
CA LEU A 28 5.33 -2.63 -6.41
C LEU A 28 6.44 -3.25 -7.26
N VAL A 29 7.67 -2.74 -7.17
CA VAL A 29 8.83 -3.30 -7.89
C VAL A 29 9.07 -4.76 -7.49
N GLY A 30 9.02 -5.08 -6.19
CA GLY A 30 9.15 -6.45 -5.71
C GLY A 30 8.03 -7.41 -6.16
N SER A 31 6.90 -6.86 -6.61
CA SER A 31 5.76 -7.62 -7.18
C SER A 31 5.75 -7.67 -8.70
N GLY A 32 6.76 -7.08 -9.36
CA GLY A 32 6.87 -7.02 -10.82
C GLY A 32 6.14 -5.86 -11.49
N ILE A 33 5.65 -4.88 -10.73
CA ILE A 33 5.07 -3.63 -11.26
C ILE A 33 6.16 -2.56 -11.24
N GLY A 34 6.55 -2.08 -12.42
CA GLY A 34 7.54 -1.03 -12.59
C GLY A 34 7.10 0.29 -11.95
N ALA A 35 8.03 1.03 -11.35
CA ALA A 35 7.70 2.29 -10.66
C ALA A 35 7.19 3.39 -11.60
N ASP A 36 7.51 3.30 -12.89
CA ASP A 36 7.13 4.25 -13.94
C ASP A 36 5.87 3.79 -14.71
N GLU A 37 5.25 2.68 -14.31
CA GLU A 37 3.98 2.25 -14.91
C GLU A 37 2.82 3.15 -14.42
N PRO A 38 1.84 3.51 -15.28
CA PRO A 38 0.70 4.33 -14.88
C PRO A 38 -0.10 3.76 -13.70
N LEU A 39 -0.13 2.42 -13.58
CA LEU A 39 -0.74 1.74 -12.44
C LEU A 39 0.02 2.03 -11.14
N ALA A 40 1.35 2.00 -11.16
CA ALA A 40 2.16 2.33 -10.00
C ALA A 40 1.94 3.78 -9.57
N GLU A 41 1.95 4.72 -10.51
CA GLU A 41 1.66 6.14 -10.22
C GLU A 41 0.29 6.32 -9.55
N THR A 42 -0.75 5.70 -10.11
CA THR A 42 -2.11 5.74 -9.55
C THR A 42 -2.16 5.15 -8.14
N LEU A 43 -1.55 3.98 -7.93
CA LEU A 43 -1.51 3.35 -6.60
C LEU A 43 -0.73 4.18 -5.58
N ILE A 44 0.37 4.81 -5.99
CA ILE A 44 1.16 5.69 -5.11
C ILE A 44 0.36 6.93 -4.73
N LEU A 45 -0.42 7.50 -5.65
CA LEU A 45 -1.33 8.61 -5.36
C LEU A 45 -2.40 8.18 -4.35
N LEU A 46 -3.10 7.07 -4.60
CA LEU A 46 -4.13 6.55 -3.68
C LEU A 46 -3.57 6.25 -2.30
N ILE A 47 -2.36 5.67 -2.22
CA ILE A 47 -1.66 5.44 -0.94
C ILE A 47 -1.35 6.77 -0.25
N SER A 48 -0.93 7.79 -0.99
CA SER A 48 -0.64 9.11 -0.44
C SER A 48 -1.89 9.74 0.17
N GLU A 49 -3.03 9.66 -0.52
CA GLU A 49 -4.31 10.16 -0.03
C GLU A 49 -4.80 9.39 1.20
N LEU A 50 -4.77 8.04 1.16
CA LEU A 50 -5.16 7.21 2.30
C LEU A 50 -4.32 7.50 3.54
N VAL A 51 -3.01 7.64 3.37
CA VAL A 51 -2.09 7.93 4.48
C VAL A 51 -2.26 9.37 4.95
N THR A 52 -2.47 10.34 4.05
CA THR A 52 -2.77 11.72 4.43
C THR A 52 -4.06 11.78 5.25
N ASN A 53 -5.10 11.08 4.82
CA ASN A 53 -6.35 10.99 5.58
C ASN A 53 -6.13 10.39 6.96
N ALA A 54 -5.36 9.30 7.05
CA ALA A 54 -5.02 8.69 8.33
C ALA A 54 -4.27 9.68 9.26
N VAL A 55 -3.17 10.27 8.80
CA VAL A 55 -2.32 11.10 9.67
C VAL A 55 -2.94 12.45 10.01
N VAL A 56 -3.70 13.06 9.09
CA VAL A 56 -4.30 14.39 9.30
C VAL A 56 -5.61 14.29 10.07
N HIS A 57 -6.45 13.27 9.79
CA HIS A 57 -7.83 13.27 10.27
C HIS A 57 -8.11 12.26 11.38
N THR A 58 -7.28 11.22 11.58
CA THR A 58 -7.57 10.21 12.61
C THR A 58 -6.83 10.42 13.92
N GLY A 59 -5.65 11.07 13.89
CA GLY A 59 -4.80 11.28 15.07
C GLY A 59 -4.31 9.98 15.73
N CYS A 60 -4.58 8.82 15.14
CA CYS A 60 -4.28 7.49 15.67
C CYS A 60 -3.27 6.78 14.76
N PRO A 61 -2.48 5.82 15.29
CA PRO A 61 -1.72 4.92 14.44
C PRO A 61 -2.65 4.17 13.48
N ALA A 62 -2.19 3.88 12.27
CA ALA A 62 -2.93 3.10 11.28
C ALA A 62 -2.07 1.98 10.68
N VAL A 63 -2.70 1.00 10.04
CA VAL A 63 -2.04 -0.07 9.29
C VAL A 63 -2.38 0.10 7.81
N LEU A 64 -1.37 0.37 6.99
CA LEU A 64 -1.45 0.35 5.54
C LEU A 64 -1.19 -1.07 5.02
N ARG A 65 -2.07 -1.59 4.17
CA ARG A 65 -1.99 -2.94 3.59
C ARG A 65 -2.06 -2.88 2.07
N MET A 66 -1.22 -3.68 1.42
CA MET A 66 -1.27 -3.96 -0.02
C MET A 66 -1.44 -5.46 -0.24
N LEU A 67 -2.38 -5.82 -1.11
CA LEU A 67 -2.64 -7.19 -1.53
C LEU A 67 -2.33 -7.32 -3.02
N PHE A 68 -1.47 -8.27 -3.35
CA PHE A 68 -1.06 -8.56 -4.72
C PHE A 68 -1.60 -9.93 -5.15
N PRO A 69 -2.00 -10.07 -6.43
CA PRO A 69 -2.32 -11.38 -6.99
C PRO A 69 -1.08 -12.28 -6.91
N ALA A 70 -1.20 -13.55 -6.51
CA ALA A 70 -0.03 -14.44 -6.57
C ALA A 70 0.44 -14.59 -8.01
N GLN A 71 1.73 -14.34 -8.18
CA GLN A 71 2.49 -14.64 -9.38
C GLN A 71 2.47 -16.16 -9.60
N SER A 72 1.71 -16.62 -10.59
CA SER A 72 1.74 -18.00 -11.05
C SER A 72 3.09 -18.20 -11.73
N MET A 73 3.85 -19.20 -11.29
CA MET A 73 5.17 -19.54 -11.82
C MET A 73 5.07 -20.17 -13.22
N GLY A 74 4.48 -19.46 -14.20
CA GLY A 74 4.30 -19.91 -15.58
C GLY A 74 4.14 -18.70 -16.49
N GLY A 75 5.07 -18.56 -17.44
CA GLY A 75 5.34 -17.32 -18.16
C GLY A 75 4.24 -16.79 -19.08
N GLY A 76 4.45 -15.53 -19.49
CA GLY A 76 4.01 -15.02 -20.79
C GLY A 76 2.52 -14.75 -20.97
N ALA A 77 1.86 -14.09 -20.03
CA ALA A 77 0.69 -13.26 -20.31
C ALA A 77 0.47 -12.30 -19.14
N ALA A 78 0.30 -11.00 -19.42
CA ALA A 78 -0.08 -10.02 -18.42
C ALA A 78 -1.42 -10.44 -17.80
N ARG A 79 -1.38 -11.06 -16.61
CA ARG A 79 -2.61 -11.40 -15.90
C ARG A 79 -3.14 -10.13 -15.24
N THR A 80 -4.31 -9.71 -15.69
CA THR A 80 -5.15 -8.70 -15.03
C THR A 80 -5.43 -9.17 -13.60
N GLY A 81 -4.69 -8.65 -12.63
CA GLY A 81 -4.93 -8.90 -11.22
C GLY A 81 -5.13 -7.58 -10.50
N ALA A 82 -6.11 -7.54 -9.57
CA ALA A 82 -6.36 -6.35 -8.79
C ALA A 82 -5.33 -6.21 -7.67
N VAL A 83 -4.73 -5.03 -7.54
CA VAL A 83 -3.99 -4.64 -6.33
C VAL A 83 -4.99 -3.94 -5.41
N ALA A 84 -5.21 -4.49 -4.22
CA ALA A 84 -6.05 -3.83 -3.22
C ALA A 84 -5.17 -3.10 -2.20
N VAL A 85 -5.57 -1.88 -1.85
CA VAL A 85 -4.90 -1.02 -0.88
C VAL A 85 -5.91 -0.56 0.16
N SER A 86 -5.56 -0.67 1.44
CA SER A 86 -6.38 -0.15 2.53
C SER A 86 -5.52 0.43 3.65
N ALA A 87 -6.07 1.41 4.37
CA ALA A 87 -5.47 1.99 5.57
C ALA A 87 -6.51 1.97 6.69
N GLU A 88 -6.25 1.22 7.75
CA GLU A 88 -7.18 1.05 8.87
C GLU A 88 -6.57 1.69 10.13
N ALA A 89 -7.34 2.52 10.84
CA ALA A 89 -6.91 3.02 12.13
C ALA A 89 -6.74 1.84 13.11
N GLY A 90 -5.62 1.83 13.84
CA GLY A 90 -5.37 0.89 14.91
C GLY A 90 -6.38 1.05 16.05
N PRO A 91 -6.57 0.00 16.89
CA PRO A 91 -7.46 0.11 18.03
C PRO A 91 -7.03 1.30 18.89
N GLN A 92 -7.94 2.25 19.07
CA GLN A 92 -7.75 3.34 20.02
C GLN A 92 -7.60 2.69 21.39
N GLY A 93 -6.41 2.78 21.99
CA GLY A 93 -6.21 2.36 23.36
C GLY A 93 -7.25 3.09 24.21
N ARG A 94 -8.19 2.34 24.78
CA ARG A 94 -9.09 2.88 25.81
C ARG A 94 -8.21 3.22 27.00
N SER A 95 -7.83 4.48 27.14
CA SER A 95 -7.43 5.07 28.42
C SER A 95 -8.67 5.52 29.16
#